data_AF-A0A8J6UIV3-F1
#
_entry.id   AF-A0A8J6UIV3-F1
#
_cell.length_a   1.000
_cell.length_b   1.000
_cell.length_c   1.000
_cell.angle_alpha   90.00
_cell.angle_beta   90.00
_cell.angle_gamma   90.00
#
_symmetry.space_group_name_H-M   'P 1'
#
loop_
_entity.id
_entity.type
_entity.pdbx_description
1 polymer ?
#
loop_
_entity_poly.entity_id
_entity_poly.type
_entity_poly.pdbx_seq_one_letter_code
_entity_poly.pdbx_strand_id
1 'polypeptide(L)'
;MIARWIDYLRERANIVRGCFFAFLVFAVLFDFIIDRPKPHFFGDTIIGFWSLFGLLGCLLMIIICKGLSHVWLERKEDPYDN
;
A
#
# COMPACT_ATOMS: atom_id res chain seq x y z
N MET A 1 -0.40 -25.74 -10.37
CA MET A 1 0.52 -24.75 -10.96
C MET A 1 0.58 -23.44 -10.18
N ILE A 2 -0.55 -22.82 -9.83
CA ILE A 2 -0.61 -21.55 -9.08
C ILE A 2 0.10 -21.61 -7.71
N ALA A 3 -0.07 -22.72 -6.97
CA ALA A 3 0.60 -22.92 -5.68
C ALA A 3 2.14 -22.79 -5.77
N ARG A 4 2.74 -23.36 -6.83
CA ARG A 4 4.20 -23.34 -7.05
C ARG A 4 4.75 -21.93 -7.29
N TRP A 5 3.94 -21.05 -7.89
CA TRP A 5 4.29 -19.64 -8.09
C TRP A 5 4.18 -18.84 -6.80
N ILE A 6 3.17 -19.13 -5.98
CA ILE A 6 3.01 -18.51 -4.66
C ILE A 6 4.16 -18.92 -3.74
N ASP A 7 4.56 -20.19 -3.75
CA ASP A 7 5.70 -20.69 -2.97
C ASP A 7 7.01 -20.05 -3.41
N TYR A 8 7.23 -19.90 -4.72
CA TYR A 8 8.42 -19.22 -5.26
C TYR A 8 8.51 -17.74 -4.85
N LEU A 9 7.38 -17.02 -4.90
CA LEU A 9 7.30 -15.62 -4.45
C LEU A 9 7.45 -15.50 -2.93
N ARG A 10 6.96 -16.49 -2.17
CA ARG A 10 7.08 -16.56 -0.71
C ARG A 10 8.51 -16.86 -0.27
N GLU A 11 9.20 -17.77 -0.95
CA GLU A 11 10.61 -18.09 -0.69
C GLU A 11 11.53 -16.90 -0.98
N ARG A 12 11.13 -16.02 -1.92
CA ARG A 12 11.81 -14.76 -2.24
C ARG A 12 11.12 -13.53 -1.67
N ALA A 13 10.35 -13.67 -0.59
CA ALA A 13 9.58 -12.56 -0.01
C ALA A 13 10.45 -11.35 0.36
N ASN A 14 11.70 -11.57 0.76
CA ASN A 14 12.65 -10.48 1.06
C ASN A 14 12.97 -9.62 -0.17
N ILE A 15 13.10 -10.24 -1.35
CA ILE A 15 13.37 -9.54 -2.62
C ILE A 15 12.12 -8.77 -3.05
N VAL A 16 10.96 -9.42 -2.99
CA VAL A 16 9.67 -8.79 -3.33
C VAL A 16 9.42 -7.57 -2.44
N ARG A 17 9.68 -7.71 -1.13
CA ARG A 17 9.59 -6.62 -0.16
C ARG A 17 10.58 -5.49 -0.49
N GLY A 18 11.82 -5.83 -0.84
CA GLY A 18 12.82 -4.87 -1.28
C GLY A 18 12.39 -4.10 -2.54
N CYS A 19 11.89 -4.78 -3.56
CA CYS A 19 11.37 -4.16 -4.78
C CYS A 19 10.19 -3.23 -4.50
N PHE A 20 9.28 -3.62 -3.60
CA PHE A 20 8.15 -2.77 -3.20
C PHE A 20 8.63 -1.47 -2.53
N PHE A 21 9.54 -1.56 -1.56
CA PHE A 21 10.09 -0.36 -0.93
C PHE A 21 10.92 0.49 -1.90
N ALA A 22 11.68 -0.14 -2.80
CA ALA A 22 12.42 0.58 -3.84
C ALA A 22 11.46 1.35 -4.77
N PHE A 23 10.34 0.76 -5.15
CA PHE A 23 9.30 1.42 -5.94
C PHE A 23 8.67 2.60 -5.18
N LEU A 24 8.38 2.45 -3.88
CA LEU A 24 7.87 3.55 -3.06
C LEU A 24 8.86 4.72 -2.98
N VAL A 25 10.14 4.44 -2.72
CA VAL A 25 11.19 5.46 -2.69
C VAL A 25 11.35 6.13 -4.05
N PHE A 26 11.31 5.36 -5.14
CA PHE A 26 11.34 5.89 -6.50
C PHE A 26 10.15 6.82 -6.79
N ALA A 27 8.93 6.43 -6.40
CA ALA A 27 7.74 7.25 -6.57
C ALA A 27 7.83 8.57 -5.78
N VAL A 28 8.40 8.54 -4.57
CA VAL A 28 8.70 9.74 -3.79
C VAL A 28 9.71 10.61 -4.54
N LEU A 29 10.87 10.07 -4.93
CA LEU A 29 11.91 10.81 -5.65
C LEU A 29 11.41 11.42 -6.97
N PHE A 30 10.51 10.75 -7.68
CA PHE A 30 9.91 11.27 -8.91
C PHE A 30 9.02 12.49 -8.64
N ASP A 31 8.32 12.51 -7.50
CA ASP A 31 7.51 13.65 -7.04
C ASP A 31 8.39 14.88 -6.71
N PHE A 32 9.65 14.67 -6.31
CA PHE A 32 10.63 15.76 -6.08
C PHE A 32 11.19 16.37 -7.38
N ILE A 33 11.21 15.63 -8.49
CA ILE A 33 11.82 16.08 -9.76
C ILE A 33 10.86 16.97 -10.55
N ILE A 34 9.55 16.89 -10.29
CA ILE A 34 8.53 17.66 -11.01
C ILE A 34 8.29 19.00 -10.31
N ASP A 35 8.97 20.03 -10.79
CA ASP A 35 8.77 21.40 -10.33
C ASP A 35 7.41 21.94 -10.85
N ARG A 36 6.53 22.38 -9.96
CA ARG A 36 5.16 22.84 -10.30
C ARG A 36 5.12 24.38 -10.35
N PRO A 37 5.09 25.02 -11.53
CA PRO A 37 5.29 26.46 -11.67
C PRO A 37 4.10 27.34 -11.25
N LYS A 38 2.96 26.81 -10.78
CA LYS A 38 1.78 27.61 -10.38
C LYS A 38 1.03 26.99 -9.20
N PRO A 39 1.20 27.49 -7.96
CA PRO A 39 0.50 26.97 -6.79
C PRO A 39 -0.94 27.46 -6.80
N HIS A 40 -1.89 26.62 -7.19
CA HIS A 40 -3.33 26.90 -7.05
C HIS A 40 -3.93 26.29 -5.77
N PHE A 41 -3.16 25.45 -5.07
CA PHE A 41 -3.58 24.71 -3.90
C PHE A 41 -2.49 24.77 -2.81
N PHE A 42 -2.88 24.90 -1.53
CA PHE A 42 -1.95 25.06 -0.40
C PHE A 42 -0.96 23.88 -0.26
N GLY A 43 -1.34 22.69 -0.76
CA GLY A 43 -0.50 21.50 -0.80
C GLY A 43 0.58 21.48 -1.89
N ASP A 44 0.46 22.28 -2.96
CA ASP A 44 1.50 22.39 -4.00
C ASP A 44 2.74 23.17 -3.52
N THR A 45 2.61 23.91 -2.42
CA THR A 45 3.73 24.58 -1.74
C THR A 45 4.62 23.61 -0.95
N ILE A 46 4.12 22.41 -0.64
CA ILE A 46 4.83 21.40 0.14
C ILE A 46 5.37 20.35 -0.82
N ILE A 47 6.70 20.35 -0.99
CA ILE A 47 7.41 19.33 -1.76
C ILE A 47 7.10 17.94 -1.18
N GLY A 48 6.62 17.03 -2.04
CA GLY A 48 6.29 15.65 -1.66
C GLY A 48 4.90 15.44 -1.04
N PHE A 49 4.03 16.46 -1.02
CA PHE A 49 2.67 16.35 -0.46
C PHE A 49 1.84 15.25 -1.12
N TRP A 50 1.92 15.13 -2.44
CA TRP A 50 1.12 14.17 -3.21
C TRP A 50 1.57 12.73 -2.99
N SER A 51 2.88 12.49 -2.94
CA SER A 51 3.42 11.17 -2.61
C SER A 51 3.03 10.75 -1.19
N LEU A 52 3.11 11.67 -0.22
CA LEU A 52 2.75 11.41 1.17
C LEU A 52 1.23 11.18 1.33
N PHE A 53 0.41 11.97 0.65
CA PHE A 53 -1.04 11.81 0.64
C PHE A 53 -1.47 10.48 0.01
N GLY A 54 -0.85 10.09 -1.11
CA GLY A 54 -1.11 8.79 -1.76
C GLY A 54 -0.71 7.61 -0.86
N LEU A 55 0.45 7.68 -0.21
CA LEU A 55 0.91 6.66 0.73
C LEU A 55 -0.02 6.55 1.94
N LEU A 56 -0.38 7.69 2.53
CA LEU A 56 -1.28 7.73 3.67
C LEU A 56 -2.69 7.26 3.31
N GLY A 57 -3.21 7.65 2.15
CA GLY A 57 -4.49 7.21 1.63
C GLY A 57 -4.53 5.69 1.39
N CYS A 58 -3.45 5.12 0.85
CA CYS A 58 -3.34 3.68 0.69
C CYS A 58 -3.35 2.94 2.04
N LEU A 59 -2.55 3.41 3.01
CA LEU A 59 -2.46 2.80 4.33
C LEU A 59 -3.80 2.91 5.09
N LEU A 60 -4.45 4.06 5.01
CA LEU A 60 -5.77 4.31 5.60
C LEU A 60 -6.83 3.39 4.97
N MET A 61 -6.80 3.21 3.65
CA MET A 61 -7.69 2.28 2.96
C MET A 61 -7.51 0.84 3.45
N ILE A 62 -6.26 0.37 3.61
CA ILE A 62 -5.96 -0.97 4.13
C ILE A 62 -6.54 -1.15 5.53
N ILE A 63 -6.37 -0.15 6.41
CA ILE A 63 -6.92 -0.18 7.77
C ILE A 63 -8.45 -0.24 7.75
N ILE A 64 -9.10 0.60 6.94
CA ILE A 64 -10.56 0.59 6.81
C ILE A 64 -11.05 -0.77 6.32
N CYS A 65 -10.46 -1.31 5.25
CA CYS A 65 -10.84 -2.62 4.70
C CYS A 65 -10.64 -3.73 5.74
N LYS A 66 -9.54 -3.69 6.49
CA LYS A 66 -9.26 -4.68 7.54
C LYS A 66 -10.25 -4.56 8.71
N GLY A 67 -10.57 -3.33 9.12
CA GLY A 67 -11.58 -3.07 10.15
C GLY A 67 -12.96 -3.54 9.73
N LEU A 68 -13.37 -3.23 8.50
CA LEU A 68 -14.65 -3.69 7.95
C LEU A 68 -14.70 -5.21 7.84
N SER A 69 -13.60 -5.86 7.45
CA SER A 69 -13.49 -7.32 7.42
C SER A 69 -13.72 -7.94 8.81
N HIS A 70 -13.11 -7.39 9.86
CA HIS A 70 -13.20 -7.93 11.22
C HIS A 70 -14.57 -7.69 11.87
N VAL A 71 -15.18 -6.53 11.58
CA VAL A 71 -16.46 -6.14 12.18
C VAL A 71 -17.65 -6.78 11.47
N TRP A 72 -17.56 -6.98 10.15
CA TRP A 72 -18.72 -7.34 9.33
C TRP A 72 -18.59 -8.68 8.59
N LEU A 73 -17.37 -9.10 8.25
CA LEU A 73 -17.14 -10.21 7.32
C LEU A 73 -16.56 -11.47 8.00
N GLU A 74 -16.10 -11.35 9.24
CA GLU A 74 -15.64 -12.47 10.04
C GLU A 74 -16.85 -13.27 10.54
N ARG A 75 -17.30 -14.22 9.73
CA ARG A 75 -18.26 -15.24 10.16
C ARG A 75 -17.53 -16.15 11.14
N LYS A 76 -18.09 -16.36 12.33
CA LYS A 76 -17.59 -17.40 13.25
C LYS A 76 -17.49 -18.71 12.48
N GLU A 77 -16.27 -19.18 12.30
CA GLU A 77 -16.02 -20.54 11.86
C GLU A 77 -16.32 -21.42 13.08
N ASP A 78 -17.57 -21.86 13.23
CA ASP A 78 -17.89 -23.00 14.10
C ASP A 78 -17.33 -24.24 13.37
N PRO A 79 -16.15 -24.77 13.75
CA PRO A 79 -15.56 -25.89 13.07
C PRO A 79 -16.15 -27.14 13.73
N TYR A 80 -17.23 -27.65 13.15
CA TYR A 80 -17.84 -28.93 13.51
C TYR A 80 -18.23 -29.05 14.99
N ASP A 81 -19.39 -28.48 15.35
CA ASP A 81 -20.09 -28.88 16.57
C ASP A 81 -21.04 -30.05 16.23
N ASN A 82 -20.44 -31.23 16.00
CA ASN A 82 -21.04 -32.56 16.08
C ASN A 82 -19.98 -33.68 15.98
#